data_AF-A0A355C0R6-F1
#
_entry.id   AF-A0A355C0R6-F1
#
_cell.length_a   1.000
_cell.length_b   1.000
_cell.length_c   1.000
_cell.angle_alpha   90.00
_cell.angle_beta   90.00
_cell.angle_gamma   90.00
#
_symmetry.space_group_name_H-M   'P 1'
#
loop_
_entity.id
_entity.type
_entity.pdbx_description
1 polymer ?
#
loop_
_entity_poly.entity_id
_entity_poly.type
_entity_poly.pdbx_seq_one_letter_code
_entity_poly.pdbx_strand_id
1 'polypeptide(L)'
;GGEDILSGDAGVRVTELNDAARQQFRIPDGVAGVVVAAVKPGSPGADAGLQPGAVILQVDGEPVATPASLKKKLADAKSAGKDAVLLRLQFGEVKQFRALTIGKK
;
A
#
# COMPACT_ATOMS: atom_id res chain seq x y z
N GLY A 1 9.03 14.46 -8.35
CA GLY A 1 8.93 13.06 -8.78
C GLY A 1 8.49 12.24 -7.60
N GLY A 2 7.19 11.96 -7.49
CA GLY A 2 6.69 10.94 -6.57
C GLY A 2 6.28 9.76 -7.43
N GLU A 3 6.84 8.59 -7.18
CA GLU A 3 6.55 7.39 -7.98
C GLU A 3 5.09 6.99 -7.82
N ASP A 4 4.37 6.98 -8.93
CA ASP A 4 2.98 6.55 -9.08
C ASP A 4 2.91 5.02 -9.10
N ILE A 5 2.97 4.39 -7.93
CA ILE A 5 3.25 2.94 -7.85
C ILE A 5 1.98 2.09 -8.08
N LEU A 6 0.80 2.62 -7.75
CA LEU A 6 -0.49 1.93 -7.87
C LEU A 6 -1.55 2.73 -8.67
N SER A 7 -1.12 3.74 -9.45
CA SER A 7 -2.03 4.73 -10.05
C SER A 7 -2.94 4.20 -11.17
N GLY A 8 -2.67 3.01 -11.71
CA GLY A 8 -3.51 2.37 -12.74
C GLY A 8 -4.76 1.73 -12.15
N ASP A 9 -4.61 0.54 -11.56
CA ASP A 9 -5.76 -0.28 -11.14
C ASP A 9 -6.29 0.07 -9.73
N ALA A 10 -5.40 0.28 -8.75
CA ALA A 10 -5.80 0.50 -7.36
C ALA A 10 -6.03 1.99 -7.01
N GLY A 11 -5.50 2.91 -7.80
CA GLY A 11 -5.62 4.36 -7.59
C GLY A 11 -5.02 4.81 -6.24
N VAL A 12 -3.83 4.31 -5.91
CA VAL A 12 -3.12 4.64 -4.68
C VAL A 12 -1.71 5.12 -5.02
N ARG A 13 -1.29 6.21 -4.40
CA ARG A 13 0.11 6.64 -4.39
C ARG A 13 0.74 6.20 -3.10
N VAL A 14 1.93 5.63 -3.22
CA VAL A 14 2.72 5.21 -2.08
C VAL A 14 4.13 5.77 -2.23
N THR A 15 4.87 5.87 -1.13
CA THR A 15 6.25 6.34 -1.13
C THR A 15 7.07 5.52 -0.13
N GLU A 16 8.38 5.61 -0.26
CA GLU A 16 9.30 5.02 0.70
C GLU A 16 9.07 5.59 2.10
N LEU A 17 9.19 4.74 3.11
CA LEU A 17 9.13 5.14 4.50
C LEU A 17 10.49 5.67 4.97
N ASN A 18 10.81 6.90 4.57
CA ASN A 18 11.97 7.65 5.04
C ASN A 18 11.63 8.52 6.27
N ASP A 19 12.65 9.17 6.85
CA ASP A 19 12.49 10.03 8.04
C ASP A 19 11.44 11.13 7.84
N ALA A 20 11.47 11.80 6.69
CA ALA A 20 10.52 12.85 6.35
C ALA A 20 9.06 12.34 6.34
N ALA A 21 8.82 11.19 5.70
CA ALA A 21 7.51 10.57 5.67
C ALA A 21 7.07 10.07 7.06
N ARG A 22 7.99 9.52 7.86
CA ARG A 22 7.71 9.12 9.25
C ARG A 22 7.23 10.30 10.08
N GLN A 23 7.93 11.43 10.01
CA GLN A 23 7.56 12.64 10.73
C GLN A 23 6.23 13.22 10.23
N GLN A 24 6.04 13.28 8.91
CA GLN A 24 4.83 13.82 8.30
C GLN A 24 3.57 13.03 8.71
N PHE A 25 3.66 11.70 8.70
CA PHE A 25 2.52 10.82 8.98
C PHE A 25 2.48 10.28 10.42
N ARG A 26 3.39 10.74 11.29
CA ARG A 26 3.53 10.32 12.70
C ARG A 26 3.63 8.80 12.86
N ILE A 27 4.48 8.18 12.05
CA ILE A 27 4.66 6.73 12.03
C ILE A 27 5.67 6.33 13.11
N PRO A 28 5.35 5.34 13.98
CA PRO A 28 6.25 4.90 15.04
C PRO A 28 7.61 4.39 14.52
N ASP A 29 8.62 4.55 15.35
CA ASP A 29 9.93 3.95 15.15
C ASP A 29 9.82 2.41 15.08
N GLY A 30 10.65 1.79 14.23
CA GLY A 30 10.65 0.34 14.03
C GLY A 30 9.56 -0.20 13.09
N VAL A 31 8.63 0.64 12.61
CA VAL A 31 7.73 0.25 11.51
C VAL A 31 8.52 0.25 10.20
N ALA A 32 8.52 -0.85 9.47
CA ALA A 32 9.11 -0.95 8.14
C ALA A 32 8.02 -1.26 7.12
N GLY A 33 8.10 -0.62 5.95
CA GLY A 33 7.09 -0.78 4.92
C GLY A 33 7.05 0.37 3.92
N VAL A 34 5.95 0.44 3.19
CA VAL A 34 5.68 1.49 2.20
C VAL A 34 4.50 2.31 2.67
N VAL A 35 4.66 3.63 2.75
CA VAL A 35 3.59 4.51 3.23
C VAL A 35 2.68 4.95 2.09
N VAL A 36 1.38 4.97 2.36
CA VAL A 36 0.36 5.51 1.46
C VAL A 36 0.43 7.03 1.52
N ALA A 37 0.81 7.65 0.41
CA ALA A 37 0.92 9.10 0.28
C ALA A 37 -0.41 9.75 -0.13
N ALA A 38 -1.15 9.11 -1.03
CA ALA A 38 -2.46 9.58 -1.47
C ALA A 38 -3.33 8.43 -1.96
N VAL A 39 -4.64 8.62 -1.91
CA VAL A 39 -5.63 7.67 -2.42
C VAL A 39 -6.60 8.44 -3.31
N LYS A 40 -6.84 7.94 -4.52
CA LYS A 40 -7.77 8.53 -5.45
C LYS A 40 -9.21 8.21 -5.00
N PRO A 41 -10.10 9.20 -4.84
CA PRO A 41 -11.49 8.93 -4.48
C PRO A 41 -12.18 8.07 -5.55
N GLY A 42 -12.99 7.11 -5.10
CA GLY A 42 -13.68 6.16 -5.98
C GLY A 42 -12.77 5.09 -6.60
N SER A 43 -11.51 4.98 -6.18
CA SER A 43 -10.62 3.89 -6.59
C SER A 43 -10.81 2.64 -5.73
N PRO A 44 -10.33 1.46 -6.17
CA PRO A 44 -10.30 0.27 -5.33
C PRO A 44 -9.54 0.44 -4.02
N GLY A 45 -8.51 1.29 -4.00
CA GLY A 45 -7.82 1.64 -2.77
C GLY A 45 -8.69 2.41 -1.79
N ALA A 46 -9.52 3.33 -2.29
CA ALA A 46 -10.49 4.03 -1.45
C ALA A 46 -11.57 3.09 -0.92
N ASP A 47 -12.07 2.18 -1.77
CA ASP A 47 -13.06 1.16 -1.40
C ASP A 47 -12.52 0.18 -0.34
N ALA A 48 -11.24 -0.19 -0.46
CA ALA A 48 -10.50 -0.96 0.54
C ALA A 48 -10.28 -0.21 1.87
N GLY A 49 -10.65 1.08 1.95
CA GLY A 49 -10.45 1.91 3.11
C GLY A 49 -8.99 2.32 3.34
N LEU A 50 -8.17 2.35 2.28
CA LEU A 50 -6.81 2.88 2.37
C LEU A 50 -6.87 4.39 2.59
N GLN A 51 -5.98 4.87 3.46
CA GLN A 51 -5.89 6.29 3.80
C GLN A 51 -4.43 6.75 3.77
N PRO A 52 -4.17 8.03 3.42
CA PRO A 52 -2.85 8.62 3.55
C PRO A 52 -2.30 8.47 4.97
N GLY A 53 -1.02 8.08 5.09
CA GLY A 53 -0.36 7.78 6.36
C GLY A 53 -0.46 6.34 6.82
N ALA A 54 -1.27 5.50 6.15
CA ALA A 54 -1.20 4.05 6.38
C ALA A 54 0.11 3.49 5.83
N VAL A 55 0.73 2.58 6.56
CA VAL A 55 1.95 1.87 6.14
C VAL A 55 1.58 0.45 5.73
N ILE A 56 1.91 0.07 4.51
CA ILE A 56 1.79 -1.30 4.00
C ILE A 56 3.01 -2.09 4.47
N LEU A 57 2.78 -3.12 5.29
CA LEU A 57 3.83 -3.99 5.84
C LEU A 57 3.95 -5.28 5.04
N GLN A 58 2.83 -5.82 4.57
CA GLN A 58 2.78 -7.11 3.87
C GLN A 58 1.71 -7.12 2.78
N VAL A 59 1.93 -7.97 1.77
CA VAL A 59 0.98 -8.30 0.70
C VAL A 59 0.88 -9.82 0.64
N ASP A 60 -0.32 -10.38 0.78
CA ASP A 60 -0.57 -11.83 0.79
C ASP A 60 0.32 -12.59 1.80
N GLY A 61 0.58 -11.97 2.95
CA GLY A 61 1.43 -12.54 4.00
C GLY A 61 2.93 -12.37 3.78
N GLU A 62 3.36 -11.84 2.64
CA GLU A 62 4.76 -11.59 2.36
C GLU A 62 5.18 -10.15 2.72
N PRO A 63 6.31 -9.96 3.42
CA PRO A 63 6.78 -8.64 3.81
C PRO A 63 7.14 -7.77 2.60
N VAL A 64 6.89 -6.46 2.75
CA VAL A 64 7.22 -5.44 1.78
C VAL A 64 7.97 -4.33 2.49
N ALA A 65 9.19 -4.05 2.03
CA ALA A 65 10.02 -2.97 2.58
C ALA A 65 10.11 -1.76 1.65
N THR A 66 9.91 -1.95 0.35
CA THR A 66 10.08 -0.89 -0.65
C THR A 66 8.92 -0.82 -1.65
N PRO A 67 8.66 0.37 -2.21
CA PRO A 67 7.90 0.58 -3.43
C PRO A 67 8.04 -0.47 -4.51
N ALA A 68 9.29 -0.79 -4.88
CA ALA A 68 9.60 -1.70 -5.95
C ALA A 68 9.13 -3.13 -5.62
N SER A 69 9.36 -3.58 -4.37
CA SER A 69 8.86 -4.88 -3.89
C SER A 69 7.34 -4.92 -3.88
N LEU A 70 6.66 -3.84 -3.46
CA LEU A 70 5.20 -3.75 -3.49
C LEU A 70 4.67 -3.91 -4.91
N LYS A 71 5.20 -3.12 -5.85
CA LYS A 71 4.81 -3.17 -7.26
C LYS A 71 4.98 -4.57 -7.85
N LYS A 72 6.12 -5.20 -7.56
CA LYS A 72 6.42 -6.55 -8.04
C LYS A 72 5.41 -7.57 -7.52
N LYS A 73 5.09 -7.55 -6.21
CA LYS A 73 4.12 -8.49 -5.61
C LYS A 73 2.72 -8.34 -6.18
N LEU A 74 2.28 -7.11 -6.44
CA LEU A 74 0.97 -6.86 -7.03
C LEU A 74 0.92 -7.30 -8.49
N ALA A 75 1.99 -7.05 -9.26
CA ALA A 75 2.10 -7.52 -10.63
C ALA A 75 2.11 -9.06 -10.72
N ASP A 76 2.78 -9.72 -9.76
CA ASP A 76 2.81 -11.17 -9.63
C ASP A 76 1.42 -11.73 -9.31
N ALA A 77 0.74 -11.16 -8.31
CA ALA A 77 -0.64 -11.50 -7.97
C ALA A 77 -1.60 -11.34 -9.16
N LYS A 78 -1.47 -10.24 -9.92
CA LYS A 78 -2.27 -9.99 -11.13
C LYS A 78 -1.98 -11.03 -12.22
N SER A 79 -0.70 -11.36 -12.44
CA SER A 79 -0.27 -12.38 -13.40
C SER A 79 -0.73 -13.79 -13.01
N ALA A 80 -0.86 -14.04 -11.71
CA ALA A 80 -1.43 -15.26 -11.15
C ALA A 80 -2.97 -15.32 -11.24
N GLY A 81 -3.62 -14.30 -11.83
CA GLY A 81 -5.08 -14.27 -12.01
C GLY A 81 -5.86 -13.91 -10.75
N LYS A 82 -5.24 -13.28 -9.75
CA LYS A 82 -5.94 -12.81 -8.54
C LYS A 82 -6.66 -11.48 -8.82
N ASP A 83 -7.93 -11.41 -8.45
CA ASP A 83 -8.70 -10.16 -8.49
C ASP A 83 -8.39 -9.23 -7.30
N ALA A 84 -7.94 -9.79 -6.19
CA ALA A 84 -7.61 -9.05 -4.97
C ALA A 84 -6.41 -9.64 -4.22
N VAL A 85 -5.76 -8.79 -3.43
CA VAL A 85 -4.66 -9.14 -2.53
C VAL A 85 -5.00 -8.75 -1.10
N LEU A 86 -4.45 -9.47 -0.13
CA LEU A 86 -4.60 -9.13 1.28
C LEU A 86 -3.43 -8.24 1.72
N LEU A 87 -3.72 -6.99 2.05
CA LEU A 87 -2.74 -6.06 2.58
C LEU A 87 -2.75 -6.11 4.11
N ARG A 88 -1.56 -6.21 4.71
CA ARG A 88 -1.37 -5.88 6.12
C ARG A 88 -0.90 -4.44 6.22
N LEU A 89 -1.66 -3.63 6.95
CA LEU A 89 -1.46 -2.20 7.08
C LEU A 89 -1.26 -1.84 8.56
N GLN A 90 -0.60 -0.72 8.79
CA GLN A 90 -0.55 -0.07 10.09
C GLN A 90 -0.90 1.41 9.94
N PHE A 91 -1.85 1.88 10.73
CA PHE A 91 -2.23 3.28 10.80
C PHE A 91 -2.08 3.75 12.25
N GLY A 92 -1.10 4.62 12.50
CA GLY A 92 -0.64 4.90 13.87
C GLY A 92 -0.16 3.62 14.56
N GLU A 93 -0.83 3.23 15.64
CA GLU A 93 -0.53 2.02 16.41
C GLU A 93 -1.38 0.81 15.98
N VAL A 94 -2.43 1.03 15.17
CA VAL A 94 -3.40 -0.01 14.82
C VAL A 94 -2.91 -0.77 13.59
N LYS A 95 -2.67 -2.07 13.76
CA LYS A 95 -2.40 -3.01 12.67
C LYS A 95 -3.72 -3.65 12.21
N GLN A 96 -3.97 -3.63 10.91
CA GLN A 96 -5.20 -4.17 10.32
C GLN A 96 -4.91 -4.84 8.98
N PHE A 97 -5.82 -5.71 8.56
CA PHE A 97 -5.79 -6.31 7.23
C PHE A 97 -6.90 -5.71 6.37
N ARG A 98 -6.59 -5.40 5.11
CA ARG A 98 -7.55 -4.92 4.12
C ARG A 98 -7.35 -5.65 2.81
N ALA A 99 -8.44 -6.08 2.19
CA ALA A 99 -8.38 -6.61 0.83
C ALA A 99 -8.29 -5.42 -0.15
N LEU A 100 -7.32 -5.44 -1.05
CA LEU A 100 -7.20 -4.49 -2.15
C LEU A 100 -7.48 -5.20 -3.47
N THR A 101 -8.48 -4.74 -4.20
CA THR A 101 -8.76 -5.22 -5.55
C THR A 101 -7.71 -4.68 -6.53
N ILE A 102 -7.09 -5.55 -7.32
CA ILE A 102 -5.98 -5.25 -8.25
C ILE A 102 -6.31 -5.55 -9.72
N GLY A 103 -7.49 -6.11 -9.97
CA GLY A 103 -8.03 -6.31 -11.30
C GLY A 103 -9.51 -5.96 -11.32
N LYS A 104 -9.91 -5.11 -12.25
CA LYS A 104 -11.25 -5.21 -12.85
C LYS A 104 -11.06 -5.78 -14.25
N LYS A 105 -11.77 -6.87 -14.53
CA LYS A 105 -11.98 -7.36 -15.89
C LYS A 105 -12.78 -6.33 -16.69
#